data_AF-A0A1X1QVA0-F1
#
_entry.id   AF-A0A1X1QVA0-F1
#
_cell.length_a   1.000
_cell.length_b   1.000
_cell.length_c   1.000
_cell.angle_alpha   90.00
_cell.angle_beta   90.00
_cell.angle_gamma   90.00
#
_symmetry.space_group_name_H-M   'P 1'
#
loop_
_entity.id
_entity.type
_entity.pdbx_description
1 polymer ?
#
loop_
_entity_poly.entity_id
_entity_poly.type
_entity_poly.pdbx_seq_one_letter_code
_entity_poly.pdbx_strand_id
1 'polypeptide(L)'
;MKKTVLIIVLVMTGLQSSCSQLKANDINETIFDFVDLLVSDRVVSLSDYEKFYGQSSEQELAFELRICEEKDWDIYSKSCISFTRERWDSPKKEKSLFITWVKEKFLTAGKSYEVISVNPSLEWEGFEHSLIEVLIGEHTFVLFHNTAPDRPTGLLIGISSIDGRSIYSYLPDN
;
A
#
# COMPACT_ATOMS: atom_id res chain seq x y z
N MET A 1 75.54 3.80 -7.26
CA MET A 1 74.43 4.26 -8.12
C MET A 1 73.13 4.05 -7.36
N LYS A 2 72.53 5.13 -6.84
CA LYS A 2 71.32 5.08 -6.01
C LYS A 2 70.09 4.96 -6.93
N LYS A 3 69.33 3.86 -6.82
CA LYS A 3 68.04 3.69 -7.49
C LYS A 3 66.95 4.23 -6.57
N THR A 4 66.36 5.36 -6.95
CA THR A 4 65.17 5.93 -6.30
C THR A 4 63.98 5.03 -6.61
N VAL A 5 63.39 4.42 -5.58
CA VAL A 5 62.15 3.64 -5.69
C VAL A 5 60.99 4.62 -5.51
N LEU A 6 60.18 4.75 -6.57
CA LEU A 6 58.97 5.55 -6.60
C LEU A 6 57.85 4.79 -5.88
N ILE A 7 57.38 5.28 -4.74
CA ILE A 7 56.20 4.75 -4.04
C ILE A 7 54.97 5.44 -4.63
N ILE A 8 54.15 4.69 -5.37
CA ILE A 8 52.83 5.13 -5.81
C ILE A 8 51.88 4.91 -4.62
N VAL A 9 51.55 5.99 -3.90
CA VAL A 9 50.45 6.00 -2.94
C VAL A 9 49.16 6.08 -3.75
N LEU A 10 48.49 4.94 -3.94
CA LEU A 10 47.16 4.89 -4.52
C LEU A 10 46.17 5.35 -3.45
N VAL A 11 45.86 6.65 -3.45
CA VAL A 11 44.73 7.20 -2.70
C VAL A 11 43.47 6.69 -3.39
N MET A 12 42.93 5.57 -2.93
CA MET A 12 41.54 5.22 -3.24
C MET A 12 40.66 6.19 -2.48
N THR A 13 40.32 7.28 -3.16
CA THR A 13 39.23 8.18 -2.79
C THR A 13 37.99 7.32 -2.62
N GLY A 14 37.46 7.30 -1.39
CA GLY A 14 36.22 6.62 -1.08
C GLY A 14 35.15 7.03 -2.07
N LEU A 15 34.58 6.04 -2.76
CA LEU A 15 33.19 6.14 -3.14
C LEU A 15 32.42 6.25 -1.82
N GLN A 16 32.20 7.49 -1.38
CA GLN A 16 31.03 7.80 -0.59
C GLN A 16 29.85 7.45 -1.51
N SER A 17 29.37 6.21 -1.41
CA SER A 17 28.00 5.92 -1.80
C SER A 17 27.18 6.88 -0.97
N SER A 18 26.67 7.92 -1.62
CA SER A 18 25.63 8.76 -1.09
C SER A 18 24.42 7.83 -0.93
N CYS A 19 24.40 7.11 0.19
CA CYS A 19 23.19 6.54 0.73
C CYS A 19 22.37 7.79 1.04
N SER A 20 21.50 8.15 0.11
CA SER A 20 20.49 9.16 0.31
C SER A 20 19.72 8.70 1.54
N GLN A 21 20.10 9.21 2.71
CA GLN A 21 19.21 9.32 3.83
C GLN A 21 18.08 10.22 3.33
N LEU A 22 17.09 9.60 2.69
CA LEU A 22 15.76 10.13 2.53
C LEU A 22 15.40 10.68 3.90
N LYS A 23 15.34 12.00 4.02
CA LYS A 23 14.89 12.64 5.25
C LYS A 23 13.46 12.13 5.46
N ALA A 24 13.29 11.27 6.44
CA ALA A 24 11.99 10.80 6.92
C ALA A 24 11.07 11.95 7.41
N ASN A 25 11.55 13.20 7.39
CA ASN A 25 10.84 14.37 7.88
C ASN A 25 9.76 14.93 6.92
N ASP A 26 9.65 14.43 5.69
CA ASP A 26 8.63 14.89 4.71
C ASP A 26 7.58 13.81 4.37
N ILE A 27 7.50 12.73 5.15
CA ILE A 27 6.48 11.68 4.97
C ILE A 27 5.20 12.09 5.72
N ASN A 28 4.07 12.13 5.00
CA ASN A 28 2.75 12.43 5.58
C ASN A 28 2.37 11.37 6.63
N GLU A 29 1.93 11.79 7.82
CA GLU A 29 1.46 10.92 8.92
C GLU A 29 0.42 9.89 8.44
N THR A 30 -0.41 10.27 7.46
CA THR A 30 -1.42 9.39 6.86
C THR A 30 -0.82 8.09 6.29
N ILE A 31 0.42 8.14 5.78
CA ILE A 31 1.13 6.96 5.27
C ILE A 31 1.43 5.99 6.40
N PHE A 32 1.94 6.49 7.52
CA PHE A 32 2.23 5.67 8.68
C PHE A 32 0.94 5.08 9.26
N ASP A 33 -0.14 5.86 9.35
CA ASP A 33 -1.44 5.35 9.80
C ASP A 33 -1.95 4.18 8.92
N PHE A 34 -1.73 4.25 7.60
CA PHE A 34 -2.11 3.18 6.69
C PHE A 34 -1.24 1.93 6.85
N VAL A 35 0.08 2.12 6.98
CA VAL A 35 1.02 1.01 7.20
C VAL A 35 0.76 0.33 8.55
N ASP A 36 0.52 1.11 9.60
CA ASP A 36 0.15 0.64 10.93
C ASP A 36 -1.14 -0.19 10.89
N LEU A 37 -2.10 0.19 10.05
CA LEU A 37 -3.32 -0.59 9.80
C LEU A 37 -3.02 -1.94 9.13
N LEU A 38 -2.08 -2.00 8.18
CA LEU A 38 -1.64 -3.25 7.53
C LEU A 38 -0.91 -4.18 8.51
N VAL A 39 -0.12 -3.65 9.44
CA VAL A 39 0.66 -4.47 10.38
C VAL A 39 -0.04 -4.72 11.71
N SER A 40 -1.13 -4.03 12.02
CA SER A 40 -1.85 -4.22 13.28
C SER A 40 -2.36 -5.65 13.47
N ASP A 41 -2.40 -6.16 14.70
CA ASP A 41 -3.03 -7.46 15.01
C ASP A 41 -4.57 -7.38 15.07
N ARG A 42 -5.15 -6.18 15.05
CA ARG A 42 -6.61 -6.02 15.15
C ARG A 42 -7.31 -6.38 13.83
N VAL A 43 -8.57 -6.79 13.95
CA VAL A 43 -9.49 -6.84 12.80
C VAL A 43 -9.70 -5.42 12.28
N VAL A 44 -9.45 -5.22 10.99
CA VAL A 44 -9.63 -3.93 10.32
C VAL A 44 -11.08 -3.81 9.87
N SER A 45 -11.77 -2.75 10.29
CA SER A 45 -13.16 -2.52 9.90
C SER A 45 -13.25 -1.93 8.49
N LEU A 46 -14.42 -2.05 7.86
CA LEU A 46 -14.71 -1.38 6.60
C LEU A 46 -14.59 0.15 6.75
N SER A 47 -15.01 0.70 7.89
CA SER A 47 -14.85 2.12 8.20
C SER A 47 -13.39 2.54 8.35
N ASP A 48 -12.48 1.66 8.78
CA ASP A 48 -11.04 1.96 8.78
C ASP A 48 -10.47 1.99 7.37
N TYR A 49 -10.92 1.08 6.51
CA TYR A 49 -10.55 1.04 5.10
C TYR A 49 -11.05 2.29 4.34
N GLU A 50 -12.30 2.70 4.55
CA GLU A 50 -12.91 3.89 3.93
C GLU A 50 -12.12 5.19 4.19
N LYS A 51 -11.43 5.29 5.34
CA LYS A 51 -10.57 6.45 5.64
C LYS A 51 -9.47 6.66 4.61
N PHE A 52 -9.00 5.58 3.97
CA PHE A 52 -7.89 5.63 3.02
C PHE A 52 -8.33 5.43 1.58
N TYR A 53 -9.28 4.53 1.32
CA TYR A 53 -9.74 4.21 -0.03
C TYR A 53 -10.97 5.01 -0.48
N GLY A 54 -11.67 5.66 0.45
CA GLY A 54 -12.98 6.25 0.21
C GLY A 54 -14.10 5.21 0.28
N GLN A 55 -15.34 5.69 0.18
CA GLN A 55 -16.53 4.83 0.14
C GLN A 55 -16.65 4.14 -1.22
N SER A 56 -17.15 2.90 -1.22
CA SER A 56 -17.43 2.13 -2.43
C SER A 56 -16.25 1.94 -3.38
N SER A 57 -15.03 1.88 -2.86
CA SER A 57 -13.84 1.63 -3.66
C SER A 57 -13.84 0.23 -4.27
N GLU A 58 -13.28 0.16 -5.47
CA GLU A 58 -13.32 -1.00 -6.37
C GLU A 58 -12.76 -2.28 -5.73
N GLN A 59 -11.68 -2.18 -4.95
CA GLN A 59 -11.03 -3.35 -4.37
C GLN A 59 -11.93 -4.06 -3.34
N GLU A 60 -12.62 -3.31 -2.48
CA GLU A 60 -13.52 -3.91 -1.50
C GLU A 60 -14.75 -4.53 -2.18
N LEU A 61 -15.29 -3.86 -3.20
CA LEU A 61 -16.40 -4.37 -4.01
C LEU A 61 -16.02 -5.66 -4.75
N ALA A 62 -14.83 -5.75 -5.34
CA ALA A 62 -14.36 -6.96 -6.00
C ALA A 62 -14.33 -8.17 -5.05
N PHE A 63 -13.94 -7.96 -3.79
CA PHE A 63 -13.99 -9.01 -2.76
C PHE A 63 -15.41 -9.37 -2.33
N GLU A 64 -16.34 -8.41 -2.31
CA GLU A 64 -17.76 -8.69 -2.06
C GLU A 64 -18.36 -9.57 -3.15
N LEU A 65 -18.12 -9.22 -4.41
CA LEU A 65 -18.61 -9.97 -5.57
C LEU A 65 -18.04 -11.39 -5.58
N ARG A 66 -16.76 -11.55 -5.26
CA ARG A 66 -16.16 -12.88 -5.09
C ARG A 66 -16.86 -13.72 -4.02
N ILE A 67 -17.26 -13.14 -2.89
CA ILE A 67 -18.03 -13.87 -1.88
C ILE A 67 -19.39 -14.30 -2.42
N CYS A 68 -20.04 -13.46 -3.24
CA CYS A 68 -21.27 -13.85 -3.91
C CYS A 68 -21.04 -15.05 -4.84
N GLU A 69 -19.99 -15.03 -5.66
CA GLU A 69 -19.61 -16.14 -6.53
C GLU A 69 -19.29 -17.43 -5.75
N GLU A 70 -18.50 -17.34 -4.67
CA GLU A 70 -18.17 -18.48 -3.80
C GLU A 70 -19.40 -19.09 -3.12
N LYS A 71 -20.51 -18.34 -3.05
CA LYS A 71 -21.80 -18.78 -2.52
C LYS A 71 -22.80 -19.21 -3.60
N ASP A 72 -22.37 -19.28 -4.86
CA ASP A 72 -23.22 -19.52 -6.04
C ASP A 72 -24.40 -18.53 -6.13
N TRP A 73 -24.19 -17.28 -5.69
CA TRP A 73 -25.17 -16.22 -5.83
C TRP A 73 -24.92 -15.44 -7.11
N ASP A 74 -25.93 -15.34 -7.97
CA ASP A 74 -25.91 -14.39 -9.08
C ASP A 74 -25.65 -12.97 -8.55
N ILE A 75 -24.76 -12.21 -9.21
CA ILE A 75 -24.33 -10.89 -8.75
C ILE A 75 -25.48 -9.86 -8.70
N TYR A 76 -26.57 -10.10 -9.43
CA TYR A 76 -27.78 -9.29 -9.41
C TYR A 76 -28.89 -9.90 -8.53
N SER A 77 -28.62 -11.01 -7.86
CA SER A 77 -29.56 -11.64 -6.94
C SER A 77 -29.80 -10.76 -5.72
N LYS A 78 -31.00 -10.91 -5.14
CA LYS A 78 -31.36 -10.27 -3.86
C LYS A 78 -30.35 -10.62 -2.76
N SER A 79 -29.84 -11.85 -2.73
CA SER A 79 -28.89 -12.30 -1.72
C SER A 79 -27.57 -11.54 -1.78
N CYS A 80 -26.98 -11.41 -2.98
CA CYS A 80 -25.73 -10.68 -3.16
C CYS A 80 -25.90 -9.19 -2.85
N ILE A 81 -26.96 -8.56 -3.40
CA ILE A 81 -27.26 -7.14 -3.15
C ILE A 81 -27.52 -6.87 -1.67
N SER A 82 -28.27 -7.74 -0.99
CA SER A 82 -28.53 -7.63 0.46
C SER A 82 -27.24 -7.75 1.26
N PHE A 83 -26.39 -8.74 0.93
CA PHE A 83 -25.10 -8.92 1.59
C PHE A 83 -24.22 -7.67 1.47
N THR A 84 -23.99 -7.17 0.25
CA THR A 84 -23.22 -5.94 0.03
C THR A 84 -23.83 -4.78 0.80
N ARG A 85 -25.14 -4.54 0.66
CA ARG A 85 -25.81 -3.41 1.32
C ARG A 85 -25.70 -3.47 2.84
N GLU A 86 -25.94 -4.62 3.46
CA GLU A 86 -25.84 -4.79 4.92
C GLU A 86 -24.45 -4.40 5.42
N ARG A 87 -23.41 -4.68 4.64
CA ARG A 87 -22.04 -4.31 5.00
C ARG A 87 -21.84 -2.79 5.03
N TRP A 88 -22.28 -2.12 3.97
CA TRP A 88 -22.17 -0.66 3.85
C TRP A 88 -23.15 0.11 4.74
N ASP A 89 -24.24 -0.52 5.21
CA ASP A 89 -25.15 0.05 6.20
C ASP A 89 -24.55 0.04 7.63
N SER A 90 -23.47 -0.71 7.88
CA SER A 90 -22.82 -0.81 9.20
C SER A 90 -21.28 -0.95 9.15
N PRO A 91 -20.55 -0.03 8.47
CA PRO A 91 -19.13 -0.22 8.12
C PRO A 91 -18.19 -0.30 9.33
N LYS A 92 -18.59 0.21 10.49
CA LYS A 92 -17.78 0.10 11.74
C LYS A 92 -17.80 -1.30 12.35
N LYS A 93 -18.85 -2.09 12.08
CA LYS A 93 -19.02 -3.45 12.63
C LYS A 93 -18.51 -4.52 11.69
N GLU A 94 -18.39 -4.18 10.42
CA GLU A 94 -18.02 -5.09 9.36
C GLU A 94 -16.51 -5.04 9.14
N LYS A 95 -15.88 -6.21 8.97
CA LYS A 95 -14.46 -6.28 8.60
C LYS A 95 -14.27 -5.77 7.17
N SER A 96 -13.16 -5.11 6.83
CA SER A 96 -12.77 -4.93 5.41
C SER A 96 -12.30 -6.27 4.86
N LEU A 97 -12.87 -6.72 3.75
CA LEU A 97 -12.46 -7.95 3.08
C LEU A 97 -11.11 -7.78 2.41
N PHE A 98 -10.90 -6.65 1.72
CA PHE A 98 -9.66 -6.41 0.99
C PHE A 98 -8.45 -6.37 1.93
N ILE A 99 -8.52 -5.55 3.00
CA ILE A 99 -7.39 -5.46 3.95
C ILE A 99 -7.21 -6.77 4.70
N THR A 100 -8.29 -7.45 5.10
CA THR A 100 -8.18 -8.77 5.73
C THR A 100 -7.45 -9.75 4.83
N TRP A 101 -7.82 -9.81 3.55
CA TRP A 101 -7.16 -10.66 2.57
C TRP A 101 -5.68 -10.31 2.40
N VAL A 102 -5.32 -9.03 2.29
CA VAL A 102 -3.91 -8.60 2.19
C VAL A 102 -3.12 -9.12 3.41
N LYS A 103 -3.66 -8.90 4.62
CA LYS A 103 -3.00 -9.30 5.86
C LYS A 103 -2.80 -10.81 5.97
N GLU A 104 -3.80 -11.59 5.54
CA GLU A 104 -3.74 -13.06 5.53
C GLU A 104 -2.82 -13.59 4.43
N LYS A 105 -2.87 -13.01 3.23
CA LYS A 105 -2.12 -13.46 2.07
C LYS A 105 -0.62 -13.21 2.21
N PHE A 106 -0.25 -12.08 2.79
CA PHE A 106 1.14 -11.63 2.94
C PHE A 106 1.62 -11.64 4.39
N LEU A 107 0.82 -12.20 5.31
CA LEU A 107 1.17 -12.41 6.73
C LEU A 107 1.71 -11.15 7.42
N THR A 108 1.09 -9.99 7.19
CA THR A 108 1.59 -8.69 7.63
C THR A 108 1.31 -8.37 9.10
N ALA A 109 0.35 -9.04 9.73
CA ALA A 109 -0.01 -8.81 11.14
C ALA A 109 1.20 -9.06 12.08
N GLY A 110 1.45 -8.10 12.97
CA GLY A 110 2.55 -8.10 13.93
C GLY A 110 3.94 -7.92 13.31
N LYS A 111 4.04 -7.64 12.00
CA LYS A 111 5.34 -7.43 11.33
C LYS A 111 5.87 -6.03 11.59
N SER A 112 7.19 -5.92 11.67
CA SER A 112 7.88 -4.63 11.52
C SER A 112 7.82 -4.18 10.07
N TYR A 113 7.94 -2.87 9.86
CA TYR A 113 8.08 -2.28 8.55
C TYR A 113 9.24 -1.30 8.46
N GLU A 114 9.74 -1.09 7.25
CA GLU A 114 10.75 -0.10 6.91
C GLU A 114 10.32 0.63 5.63
N VAL A 115 10.38 1.96 5.63
CA VAL A 115 10.20 2.74 4.40
C VAL A 115 11.51 2.67 3.61
N ILE A 116 11.48 2.01 2.46
CA ILE A 116 12.64 1.84 1.57
C ILE A 116 12.86 3.11 0.76
N SER A 117 11.80 3.61 0.14
CA SER A 117 11.90 4.76 -0.75
C SER A 117 10.61 5.58 -0.77
N VAL A 118 10.77 6.89 -0.97
CA VAL A 118 9.68 7.81 -1.27
C VAL A 118 10.03 8.44 -2.60
N ASN A 119 9.19 8.23 -3.60
CA ASN A 119 9.33 8.84 -4.90
C ASN A 119 8.27 9.95 -5.03
N PRO A 120 8.64 11.20 -4.71
CA PRO A 120 7.71 12.30 -4.68
C PRO A 120 7.32 12.75 -6.09
N SER A 121 6.04 13.09 -6.24
CA SER A 121 5.44 13.87 -7.32
C SER A 121 5.75 13.38 -8.74
N LEU A 122 4.97 12.39 -9.17
CA LEU A 122 4.67 12.20 -10.58
C LEU A 122 3.36 12.95 -10.88
N GLU A 123 3.32 13.76 -11.93
CA GLU A 123 2.05 14.25 -12.44
C GLU A 123 1.41 13.15 -13.27
N TRP A 124 0.26 12.64 -12.82
CA TRP A 124 -0.59 11.79 -13.66
C TRP A 124 -1.96 12.43 -13.76
N GLU A 125 -2.38 12.74 -14.99
CA GLU A 125 -3.65 13.41 -15.29
C GLU A 125 -3.86 14.76 -14.57
N GLY A 126 -2.77 15.44 -14.20
CA GLY A 126 -2.80 16.70 -13.47
C GLY A 126 -2.92 16.56 -11.94
N PHE A 127 -2.71 15.36 -11.40
CA PHE A 127 -2.69 15.09 -9.97
C PHE A 127 -1.28 14.79 -9.48
N GLU A 128 -0.86 15.51 -8.45
CA GLU A 128 0.34 15.19 -7.69
C GLU A 128 0.08 13.93 -6.85
N HIS A 129 0.97 12.95 -6.99
CA HIS A 129 0.96 11.77 -6.16
C HIS A 129 2.39 11.35 -5.81
N SER A 130 2.51 10.62 -4.70
CA SER A 130 3.75 9.99 -4.29
C SER A 130 3.61 8.47 -4.39
N LEU A 131 4.69 7.80 -4.79
CA LEU A 131 4.82 6.36 -4.63
C LEU A 131 5.76 6.09 -3.45
N ILE A 132 5.32 5.26 -2.53
CA ILE A 132 6.07 4.92 -1.32
C ILE A 132 6.32 3.43 -1.31
N GLU A 133 7.58 3.04 -1.26
CA GLU A 133 7.99 1.65 -1.15
C GLU A 133 8.25 1.31 0.31
N VAL A 134 7.54 0.31 0.82
CA VAL A 134 7.59 -0.13 2.21
C VAL A 134 7.88 -1.63 2.25
N LEU A 135 8.89 -2.03 2.99
CA LEU A 135 9.14 -3.42 3.34
C LEU A 135 8.27 -3.77 4.56
N ILE A 136 7.38 -4.75 4.45
CA ILE A 136 6.62 -5.28 5.58
C ILE A 136 6.94 -6.77 5.71
N GLY A 137 7.65 -7.15 6.77
CA GLY A 137 8.21 -8.49 6.89
C GLY A 137 9.19 -8.78 5.74
N GLU A 138 8.83 -9.70 4.84
CA GLU A 138 9.62 -10.07 3.66
C GLU A 138 9.05 -9.55 2.34
N HIS A 139 7.92 -8.84 2.39
CA HIS A 139 7.19 -8.39 1.21
C HIS A 139 7.38 -6.89 0.98
N THR A 140 7.57 -6.52 -0.28
CA THR A 140 7.71 -5.11 -0.67
C THR A 140 6.37 -4.59 -1.20
N PHE A 141 5.80 -3.64 -0.48
CA PHE A 141 4.58 -2.94 -0.84
C PHE A 141 4.93 -1.63 -1.52
N VAL A 142 4.27 -1.31 -2.64
CA VAL A 142 4.27 0.04 -3.21
C VAL A 142 2.91 0.67 -2.94
N LEU A 143 2.91 1.72 -2.16
CA LEU A 143 1.73 2.52 -1.83
C LEU A 143 1.62 3.70 -2.78
N PHE A 144 0.43 3.89 -3.33
CA PHE A 144 0.03 5.13 -3.97
C PHE A 144 -0.54 6.07 -2.91
N HIS A 145 -0.03 7.30 -2.86
CA HIS A 145 -0.55 8.35 -1.98
C HIS A 145 -0.91 9.57 -2.82
N ASN A 146 -2.18 9.94 -2.78
CA ASN A 146 -2.69 11.14 -3.42
C ASN A 146 -2.34 12.35 -2.56
N THR A 147 -1.47 13.23 -3.06
CA THR A 147 -1.02 14.42 -2.32
C THR A 147 -1.82 15.67 -2.68
N ALA A 148 -2.83 15.56 -3.54
CA ALA A 148 -3.64 16.69 -3.96
C ALA A 148 -4.55 17.20 -2.80
N PRO A 149 -4.46 18.48 -2.40
CA PRO A 149 -5.10 19.00 -1.18
C PRO A 149 -6.64 19.13 -1.24
N ASP A 150 -7.25 19.13 -2.44
CA ASP A 150 -8.62 19.64 -2.64
C ASP A 150 -9.65 18.59 -3.11
N ARG A 151 -9.47 17.29 -2.88
CA ARG A 151 -10.50 16.30 -3.26
C ARG A 151 -11.38 15.84 -2.08
N PRO A 152 -12.70 16.13 -2.10
CA PRO A 152 -13.59 15.86 -0.98
C PRO A 152 -13.95 14.38 -0.79
N THR A 153 -13.67 13.49 -1.75
CA THR A 153 -13.89 12.04 -1.63
C THR A 153 -13.02 11.32 -2.68
N GLY A 154 -12.06 10.48 -2.26
CA GLY A 154 -11.20 9.73 -3.17
C GLY A 154 -10.11 8.96 -2.43
N LEU A 155 -9.44 8.04 -3.13
CA LEU A 155 -8.29 7.28 -2.65
C LEU A 155 -7.23 8.27 -2.12
N LEU A 156 -7.06 8.31 -0.81
CA LEU A 156 -5.97 9.01 -0.13
C LEU A 156 -4.71 8.17 -0.21
N ILE A 157 -4.80 6.91 0.22
CA ILE A 157 -3.69 5.94 0.17
C ILE A 157 -4.21 4.57 -0.24
N GLY A 158 -3.51 3.93 -1.16
CA GLY A 158 -3.80 2.56 -1.57
C GLY A 158 -2.57 1.75 -1.89
N ILE A 159 -2.74 0.43 -1.98
CA ILE A 159 -1.70 -0.50 -2.41
C ILE A 159 -1.73 -0.53 -3.94
N SER A 160 -0.63 -0.13 -4.58
CA SER A 160 -0.47 -0.20 -6.03
C SER A 160 0.07 -1.57 -6.45
N SER A 161 1.10 -2.05 -5.77
CA SER A 161 1.72 -3.35 -6.04
C SER A 161 2.32 -3.99 -4.79
N ILE A 162 2.50 -5.31 -4.85
CA ILE A 162 3.17 -6.11 -3.84
C ILE A 162 4.13 -7.07 -4.57
N ASP A 163 5.39 -7.08 -4.16
CA ASP A 163 6.48 -7.87 -4.76
C ASP A 163 6.61 -7.65 -6.28
N GLY A 164 6.48 -6.39 -6.69
CA GLY A 164 6.57 -5.98 -8.11
C GLY A 164 5.36 -6.37 -8.96
N ARG A 165 4.31 -6.97 -8.38
CA ARG A 165 3.06 -7.30 -9.08
C ARG A 165 1.95 -6.35 -8.69
N SER A 166 1.25 -5.80 -9.69
CA SER A 166 0.09 -4.93 -9.45
C SER A 166 -0.93 -5.60 -8.53
N ILE A 167 -1.55 -4.85 -7.62
CA ILE A 167 -2.60 -5.38 -6.74
C ILE A 167 -3.75 -6.01 -7.54
N TYR A 168 -4.07 -5.44 -8.69
CA TYR A 168 -5.13 -5.93 -9.59
C TYR A 168 -4.80 -7.31 -10.17
N SER A 169 -3.53 -7.68 -10.28
CA SER A 169 -3.14 -9.04 -10.74
C SER A 169 -3.44 -10.14 -9.73
N TYR A 170 -3.74 -9.77 -8.48
CA TYR A 170 -4.19 -10.69 -7.44
C TYR A 170 -5.71 -10.73 -7.29
N LEU A 171 -6.41 -9.73 -7.84
CA LEU A 171 -7.86 -9.72 -7.91
C LEU A 171 -8.28 -10.64 -9.08
N PRO A 172 -9.38 -11.39 -8.95
CA PRO A 172 -9.92 -12.15 -10.08
C PRO A 172 -10.24 -11.18 -11.24
N ASP A 173 -10.08 -11.67 -12.48
CA ASP A 173 -10.47 -10.92 -13.67
C ASP A 173 -11.99 -10.63 -13.58
N ASN A 174 -12.37 -9.34 -13.55
CA ASN A 174 -13.76 -8.89 -13.65
C ASN A 174 -14.35 -9.22 -15.03
#